data_AF-A0A950A0T6-F1
#
_entry.id   AF-A0A950A0T6-F1
#
_cell.length_a   1.000
_cell.length_b   1.000
_cell.length_c   1.000
_cell.angle_alpha   90.00
_cell.angle_beta   90.00
_cell.angle_gamma   90.00
#
_symmetry.space_group_name_H-M   'P 1'
#
loop_
_entity.id
_entity.type
_entity.pdbx_description
1 polymer ?
#
loop_
_entity_poly.entity_id
_entity_poly.type
_entity_poly.pdbx_seq_one_letter_code
_entity_poly.pdbx_strand_id
1 'polypeptide(L)' 'DFAGVALGPGALYGAIARLDERGLIEPLPAEDRRRPYRITAAGSAALADVVRDMQSLSQVGAARLGLSFGVAP' A
#
# COMPACT_ATOMS: atom_id res chain seq x y z
N ASP A 1 4.99 -5.33 -10.37
CA ASP A 1 4.68 -6.47 -9.49
C ASP A 1 5.04 -6.04 -8.06
N PHE A 2 4.13 -6.19 -7.10
CA PHE A 2 4.37 -5.84 -5.70
C PHE A 2 4.51 -7.12 -4.89
N ALA A 3 5.70 -7.36 -4.35
CA ALA A 3 5.99 -8.55 -3.53
C ALA A 3 5.65 -9.91 -4.19
N GLY A 4 5.55 -9.98 -5.52
CA GLY A 4 5.13 -11.19 -6.24
C GLY A 4 3.65 -11.53 -6.07
N VAL A 5 2.84 -10.59 -5.57
CA VAL A 5 1.41 -10.80 -5.29
C VAL A 5 0.56 -10.14 -6.37
N ALA A 6 -0.25 -10.95 -7.04
CA ALA A 6 -1.31 -10.48 -7.93
C ALA A 6 -2.66 -10.47 -7.20
N LEU A 7 -3.30 -9.30 -7.11
CA LEU A 7 -4.65 -9.19 -6.59
C LEU A 7 -5.66 -9.61 -7.66
N GLY A 8 -6.46 -10.64 -7.37
CA GLY A 8 -7.62 -10.98 -8.19
C GLY A 8 -8.64 -9.82 -8.21
N PRO A 9 -9.49 -9.69 -9.24
CA PRO A 9 -10.40 -8.56 -9.39
C PRO A 9 -11.26 -8.30 -8.15
N GLY A 10 -11.85 -9.34 -7.55
CA GLY A 10 -12.68 -9.19 -6.33
C GLY A 10 -11.90 -8.68 -5.12
N ALA A 11 -10.65 -9.12 -4.94
CA ALA A 11 -9.78 -8.66 -3.86
C ALA A 11 -9.36 -7.19 -4.07
N LEU A 12 -9.04 -6.84 -5.33
CA LEU A 12 -8.69 -5.47 -5.71
C LEU A 12 -9.86 -4.51 -5.46
N TYR A 13 -11.06 -4.79 -5.98
CA TYR A 13 -12.20 -3.91 -5.80
C TYR A 13 -12.65 -3.83 -4.34
N GLY A 14 -12.59 -4.94 -3.60
CA GLY A 14 -12.84 -4.92 -2.16
C GLY A 14 -11.82 -4.07 -1.39
N ALA A 15 -10.55 -4.06 -1.80
CA ALA A 15 -9.53 -3.21 -1.20
C ALA A 15 -9.80 -1.72 -1.48
N ILE A 16 -10.14 -1.37 -2.73
CA ILE A 16 -10.48 0.00 -3.12
C ILE A 16 -11.68 0.52 -2.31
N ALA A 17 -12.77 -0.27 -2.21
CA ALA A 17 -13.95 0.11 -1.44
C ALA A 17 -13.62 0.41 0.03
N ARG A 18 -12.84 -0.46 0.69
CA ARG A 18 -12.43 -0.24 2.10
C ARG A 18 -11.52 0.97 2.28
N LEU A 19 -10.68 1.29 1.30
CA LEU A 19 -9.81 2.47 1.37
C LEU A 19 -10.64 3.76 1.24
N ASP A 20 -11.64 3.75 0.35
CA ASP A 20 -12.56 4.87 0.12
C ASP A 20 -13.48 5.09 1.34
N GLU A 21 -14.09 4.02 1.86
CA GLU A 21 -14.89 4.04 3.10
C GLU A 21 -14.12 4.59 4.31
N ARG A 22 -12.80 4.37 4.36
CA ARG A 22 -11.91 4.88 5.41
C ARG A 22 -11.37 6.29 5.14
N GLY A 23 -11.71 6.91 4.00
CA GLY A 23 -11.21 8.21 3.59
C GLY A 23 -9.71 8.25 3.29
N LEU A 24 -9.10 7.09 3.01
CA LEU A 24 -7.67 6.98 2.70
C LEU A 24 -7.40 7.24 1.22
N ILE A 25 -8.40 7.01 0.37
CA ILE A 25 -8.41 7.46 -1.02
C ILE A 25 -9.70 8.25 -1.27
N GLU A 26 -9.72 9.00 -2.35
CA GLU A 26 -10.90 9.73 -2.81
C GLU A 26 -11.03 9.60 -4.33
N PRO A 27 -12.27 9.54 -4.85
CA PRO A 27 -12.51 9.48 -6.28
C PRO A 27 -12.16 10.82 -6.94
N LEU A 28 -11.55 10.74 -8.13
CA LEU A 28 -11.36 11.86 -9.02
C LEU A 28 -12.55 11.98 -9.99
N PRO A 29 -12.83 13.18 -10.55
CA PRO A 29 -13.81 13.34 -11.60
C PRO A 29 -13.53 12.35 -12.75
N ALA A 30 -14.56 11.61 -13.14
CA ALA A 30 -14.47 10.60 -14.18
C ALA A 30 -15.26 11.06 -15.40
N GLU A 31 -14.61 11.10 -16.56
CA GLU A 31 -15.27 11.37 -17.85
C GLU A 31 -15.81 10.08 -18.50
N ASP A 32 -15.46 8.89 -17.98
CA ASP A 32 -15.82 7.58 -18.53
C ASP A 32 -16.04 6.53 -17.41
N ARG A 33 -16.28 5.27 -17.78
CA ARG A 33 -16.53 4.11 -16.90
C ARG A 33 -15.41 3.83 -15.89
N ARG A 34 -14.19 4.33 -16.13
CA ARG A 34 -13.09 4.30 -15.14
C ARG A 34 -13.26 5.44 -14.16
N ARG A 35 -13.37 5.10 -12.87
CA ARG A 35 -13.26 6.05 -11.76
C ARG A 35 -11.81 6.05 -11.25
N PRO A 36 -10.98 7.03 -11.62
CA PRO A 36 -9.67 7.18 -11.02
C PRO A 36 -9.80 7.58 -9.55
N TYR A 37 -8.81 7.20 -8.74
CA TYR A 37 -8.71 7.57 -7.33
C TYR A 37 -7.36 8.20 -7.06
N ARG A 38 -7.31 9.10 -6.08
CA ARG A 38 -6.06 9.63 -5.52
C ARG A 38 -5.97 9.29 -4.04
N ILE A 39 -4.76 9.21 -3.52
CA ILE A 39 -4.51 9.06 -2.08
C ILE A 39 -4.79 10.41 -1.39
N THR A 40 -5.49 10.37 -0.25
CA THR A 40 -5.72 11.55 0.57
C THR A 40 -4.50 11.85 1.45
N ALA A 41 -4.47 13.00 2.13
CA ALA A 41 -3.42 13.27 3.11
C ALA A 41 -3.42 12.22 4.25
N ALA A 42 -4.61 11.82 4.72
CA ALA A 42 -4.77 10.77 5.72
C ALA A 42 -4.30 9.40 5.19
N GLY A 43 -4.61 9.08 3.92
CA GLY A 43 -4.10 7.91 3.23
C GLY A 43 -2.58 7.84 3.18
N SER A 44 -1.94 8.94 2.81
CA SER A 44 -0.48 9.04 2.77
C SER A 44 0.16 8.84 4.14
N ALA A 45 -0.43 9.42 5.19
CA ALA A 45 0.04 9.23 6.56
C ALA A 45 -0.08 7.75 6.99
N ALA A 46 -1.25 7.13 6.76
CA ALA A 46 -1.48 5.73 7.09
C ALA A 46 -0.56 4.78 6.31
N LEU A 47 -0.32 5.05 5.02
CA LEU A 47 0.62 4.27 4.22
C LEU A 47 2.06 4.42 4.76
N ALA A 48 2.45 5.63 5.17
CA ALA A 48 3.78 5.86 5.73
C ALA A 48 3.99 5.12 7.06
N ASP A 49 2.96 5.00 7.91
CA ASP A 49 3.00 4.18 9.12
C ASP A 49 3.23 2.70 8.79
N VAL A 50 2.43 2.15 7.86
CA VAL A 50 2.58 0.74 7.43
C VAL A 50 3.98 0.47 6.86
N VAL A 51 4.52 1.38 6.05
CA VAL A 51 5.87 1.22 5.47
C VAL A 51 6.94 1.25 6.57
N ARG A 52 6.83 2.14 7.56
CA ARG A 52 7.75 2.19 8.72
C ARG A 52 7.69 0.90 9.54
N ASP A 53 6.49 0.37 9.78
CA ASP A 53 6.31 -0.88 10.51
C ASP A 53 6.94 -2.06 9.77
N MET A 54 6.71 -2.15 8.45
CA MET A 54 7.34 -3.17 7.59
C MET A 54 8.86 -3.05 7.59
N GLN A 55 9.40 -1.83 7.56
CA GLN A 55 10.84 -1.58 7.64
C GLN A 55 11.39 -2.06 8.99
N SER A 56 10.73 -1.74 10.11
CA SER A 56 11.14 -2.19 11.43
C SER A 56 11.14 -3.72 11.53
N LEU A 57 10.05 -4.36 11.09
CA LEU A 57 9.93 -5.81 11.06
C LEU A 57 11.05 -6.45 10.21
N SER A 58 11.31 -5.89 9.03
CA SER A 58 12.35 -6.36 8.13
C SER A 58 13.74 -6.25 8.78
N GLN A 59 14.07 -5.12 9.41
CA GLN A 59 15.36 -4.92 10.10
C GLN A 59 15.55 -5.91 11.24
N VAL A 60 14.53 -6.10 12.08
CA VAL A 60 14.59 -7.06 13.20
C VAL A 60 14.74 -8.49 12.68
N GLY A 61 13.97 -8.86 11.64
CA GLY A 61 14.08 -10.16 10.99
C GLY A 61 15.46 -10.41 10.40
N ALA A 62 16.00 -9.41 9.70
CA ALA A 62 17.33 -9.46 9.10
C ALA A 62 18.42 -9.70 10.15
N ALA A 63 18.42 -8.89 11.21
CA ALA A 63 19.40 -9.00 12.30
C ALA A 63 19.36 -10.37 12.98
N ARG A 64 18.16 -10.92 13.24
CA ARG A 64 17.99 -12.22 13.90
C ARG A 64 18.38 -13.40 13.02
N LEU A 65 18.17 -13.29 11.71
CA LEU A 65 18.48 -14.35 10.75
C LEU A 65 19.89 -14.22 10.16
N GLY A 66 20.65 -13.17 10.52
CA GLY A 66 21.96 -12.89 9.93
C GLY A 66 21.90 -12.50 8.45
N LEU A 67 20.77 -11.95 7.99
CA LEU A 67 20.60 -11.50 6.61
C LEU A 67 21.07 -10.05 6.49
N SER A 68 21.86 -9.75 5.45
CA SER A 68 22.16 -8.39 5.02
C SER A 68 21.39 -8.07 3.74
N PHE A 69 20.32 -7.28 3.87
CA PHE A 69 19.67 -6.70 2.71
C PHE A 69 20.50 -5.47 2.31
N GLY A 70 21.23 -5.58 1.20
CA GLY A 70 22.01 -4.45 0.69
C GLY A 70 21.11 -3.23 0.49
N VAL A 71 21.56 -2.05 0.92
CA VAL A 71 20.91 -0.78 0.58
C VAL A 71 21.04 -0.62 -0.93
N ALA A 72 19.91 -0.70 -1.64
CA ALA A 72 19.86 -0.31 -3.04
C ALA A 72 20.21 1.19 -3.14
N PRO A 73 21.00 1.60 -4.15
CA PRO A 73 21.47 2.98 -4.31
C PRO A 73 20.33 3.99 -4.50
#